data_AF-A0A7S3C274-F1
#
_entry.id   AF-A0A7S3C274-F1
#
_cell.length_a   1.000
_cell.length_b   1.000
_cell.length_c   1.000
_cell.angle_alpha   90.00
_cell.angle_beta   90.00
_cell.angle_gamma   90.00
#
_symmetry.space_group_name_H-M   'P 1'
#
loop_
_entity.id
_entity.type
_entity.pdbx_description
1 polymer ?
#
loop_
_entity_poly.entity_id
_entity_poly.type
_entity_poly.pdbx_seq_one_letter_code
_entity_poly.pdbx_strand_id
1 'polypeptide(L)'
;ERSGVTQVLSRLSFISAFGMMTRIMSQFEKTRKVSGPRSLQPSQWGMLCPSDTPEGEACGLVKNLALTTHVTTDDEEEPIRRLCFNLGVEDIHMLCADDLYTDHGHLVFLNGLILGVHRDPRRLLKIMRQLRRAGHL
;
A
#
# COMPACT_ATOMS: atom_id res chain seq x y z
N GLU A 1 -24.72 5.47 1.80
CA GLU A 1 -24.52 6.05 0.46
C GLU A 1 -23.32 6.99 0.49
N ARG A 2 -22.48 7.01 -0.56
CA ARG A 2 -21.32 7.90 -0.65
C ARG A 2 -21.63 9.08 -1.57
N SER A 3 -21.58 10.30 -1.06
CA SER A 3 -21.72 11.52 -1.85
C SER A 3 -20.36 12.07 -2.29
N GLY A 4 -20.33 12.81 -3.41
CA GLY A 4 -19.13 13.52 -3.87
C GLY A 4 -18.06 12.65 -4.55
N VAL A 5 -18.39 11.41 -4.94
CA VAL A 5 -17.51 10.51 -5.71
C VAL A 5 -17.20 11.09 -7.10
N THR A 6 -18.23 11.62 -7.77
CA THR A 6 -18.11 12.29 -9.06
C THR A 6 -18.30 13.79 -8.90
N GLN A 7 -17.48 14.59 -9.57
CA GLN A 7 -17.54 16.05 -9.56
C GLN A 7 -17.37 16.58 -10.99
N VAL A 8 -17.95 17.75 -11.27
CA VAL A 8 -17.77 18.42 -12.57
C VAL A 8 -16.32 18.89 -12.69
N LEU A 9 -15.66 18.55 -13.79
CA LEU A 9 -14.28 18.94 -14.05
C LEU A 9 -14.16 20.47 -14.16
N SER A 10 -13.26 21.06 -13.38
CA SER A 10 -12.93 22.49 -13.43
C SER A 10 -12.19 22.83 -14.72
N ARG A 11 -12.66 23.88 -15.41
CA ARG A 11 -12.07 24.42 -16.64
C ARG A 11 -11.51 25.83 -16.48
N LEU A 12 -11.07 26.18 -15.26
CA LEU A 12 -10.49 27.49 -14.97
C LEU A 12 -9.11 27.68 -15.61
N SER A 13 -8.30 26.62 -15.64
CA SER A 13 -6.98 26.62 -16.28
C SER A 13 -6.55 25.19 -16.61
N PHE A 14 -5.53 25.05 -17.45
CA PHE A 14 -4.91 23.76 -17.75
C PHE A 14 -4.49 23.03 -16.47
N ILE A 15 -3.81 23.72 -15.55
CA ILE A 15 -3.36 23.15 -14.27
C ILE A 15 -4.54 22.78 -13.38
N SER A 16 -5.63 23.57 -13.37
CA SER A 16 -6.82 23.26 -12.59
C SER A 16 -7.46 21.93 -13.01
N ALA A 17 -7.52 21.66 -14.32
CA ALA A 17 -8.03 20.39 -14.83
C ALA A 17 -7.12 19.21 -14.41
N PHE A 18 -5.81 19.35 -14.55
CA PHE A 18 -4.85 18.31 -14.13
C PHE A 18 -4.89 18.05 -12.62
N GLY A 19 -4.90 19.10 -11.79
CA GLY A 19 -4.99 18.98 -10.34
C GLY A 19 -6.31 18.39 -9.84
N MET A 20 -7.36 18.31 -10.67
CA MET A 20 -8.57 17.54 -10.36
C MET A 20 -8.42 16.06 -10.68
N MET A 21 -7.64 15.69 -11.70
CA MET A 21 -7.44 14.28 -12.09
C MET A 21 -6.55 13.51 -11.11
N THR A 22 -5.58 14.18 -10.48
CA THR A 22 -4.64 13.57 -9.53
C THR A 22 -5.10 13.68 -8.07
N ARG A 23 -6.32 14.18 -7.84
CA ARG A 23 -6.87 14.45 -6.51
C ARG A 23 -7.34 13.18 -5.81
N ILE A 24 -6.98 13.06 -4.54
CA ILE A 24 -7.44 12.02 -3.61
C ILE A 24 -8.22 12.68 -2.48
N MET A 25 -9.34 12.06 -2.10
CA MET A 25 -10.19 12.52 -1.01
C MET A 25 -10.21 11.48 0.12
N SER A 26 -9.92 11.94 1.34
CA SER A 26 -10.09 11.13 2.55
C SER A 26 -11.57 10.86 2.83
N GLN A 27 -11.85 9.68 3.39
CA GLN A 27 -13.19 9.30 3.86
C GLN A 27 -13.52 9.88 5.26
N PHE A 28 -12.59 10.63 5.86
CA PHE A 28 -12.78 11.22 7.19
C PHE A 28 -13.80 12.37 7.16
N GLU A 29 -14.64 12.46 8.20
CA GLU A 29 -15.63 13.54 8.33
C GLU A 29 -14.95 14.92 8.41
N LYS A 30 -15.35 15.83 7.52
CA LYS A 30 -14.77 17.17 7.41
C LYS A 30 -15.08 18.05 8.64
N THR A 31 -16.23 17.82 9.29
CA THR A 31 -16.74 18.60 10.43
C THR A 31 -15.91 18.43 11.70
N ARG A 32 -15.21 17.31 11.85
CA ARG A 32 -14.35 17.06 13.01
C ARG A 32 -12.98 17.72 12.80
N LYS A 33 -12.67 18.73 13.63
CA LYS A 33 -11.37 19.43 13.64
C LYS A 33 -10.29 18.63 14.37
N VAL A 34 -10.08 17.37 13.96
CA VAL A 34 -9.00 16.52 14.49
C VAL A 34 -7.75 16.69 13.64
N SER A 35 -6.61 16.99 14.26
CA SER A 35 -5.34 17.26 13.57
C SER A 35 -4.72 16.00 12.96
N GLY A 36 -4.85 14.85 13.61
CA GLY A 36 -4.22 13.57 13.20
C GLY A 36 -4.31 13.24 11.70
N PRO A 37 -5.52 13.09 11.11
CA PRO A 37 -5.68 12.76 9.69
C PRO A 37 -5.31 13.91 8.74
N ARG A 38 -5.22 15.14 9.25
CA ARG A 38 -4.91 16.35 8.47
C ARG A 38 -3.40 16.61 8.39
N SER A 39 -2.65 16.20 9.40
CA SER A 39 -1.21 16.33 9.44
C SER A 39 -0.53 15.61 8.27
N LEU A 40 0.50 16.24 7.72
CA LEU A 40 1.39 15.61 6.75
C LEU A 40 2.18 14.49 7.44
N GLN A 41 2.14 13.28 6.89
CA GLN A 41 2.84 12.13 7.46
C GLN A 41 4.12 11.85 6.65
N PRO A 42 5.27 11.54 7.30
CA PRO A 42 6.51 11.22 6.59
C PRO A 42 6.40 10.02 5.63
N SER A 43 5.48 9.09 5.91
CA SER A 43 5.20 7.93 5.04
C SER A 43 4.64 8.30 3.66
N GLN A 44 4.20 9.55 3.46
CA GLN A 44 3.62 10.02 2.20
C GLN A 44 4.68 10.48 1.19
N TRP A 45 5.95 10.53 1.60
CA TRP A 45 7.06 10.99 0.77
C TRP A 45 7.14 10.21 -0.55
N GLY A 46 7.18 10.95 -1.67
CA GLY A 46 7.26 10.39 -3.02
C GLY A 46 5.93 9.89 -3.59
N MET A 47 4.87 9.77 -2.78
CA MET A 47 3.55 9.31 -3.24
C MET A 47 2.53 10.46 -3.36
N LEU A 48 2.58 11.42 -2.44
CA LEU A 48 1.68 12.57 -2.38
C LEU A 48 2.49 13.88 -2.41
N CYS A 49 1.90 14.92 -3.00
CA CYS A 49 2.46 16.26 -2.95
C CYS A 49 2.34 16.82 -1.53
N PRO A 50 3.43 17.29 -0.89
CA PRO A 50 3.38 17.82 0.48
C PRO A 50 2.68 19.19 0.58
N SER A 51 2.51 19.90 -0.54
CA SER A 51 2.02 21.28 -0.57
C SER A 51 0.65 21.43 -1.24
N ASP A 52 0.27 20.52 -2.14
CA ASP A 52 -0.96 20.63 -2.93
C ASP A 52 -2.17 20.08 -2.16
N THR A 53 -2.68 20.91 -1.25
CA THR A 53 -3.91 20.72 -0.47
C THR A 53 -4.69 22.04 -0.47
N PRO A 54 -6.03 22.02 -0.56
CA PRO A 54 -6.82 23.23 -0.36
C PRO A 54 -6.68 23.73 1.08
N GLU A 55 -6.86 25.03 1.27
CA GLU A 55 -6.97 25.65 2.60
C GLU A 55 -8.37 25.44 3.21
N GLY A 56 -8.51 25.73 4.50
CA GLY A 56 -9.79 25.67 5.22
C GLY A 56 -10.20 24.26 5.66
N GLU A 57 -11.50 23.95 5.59
CA GLU A 57 -12.07 22.71 6.16
C GLU A 57 -11.55 21.43 5.48
N ALA A 58 -11.12 21.52 4.22
CA ALA A 58 -10.58 20.39 3.47
C ALA A 58 -9.06 20.21 3.61
N CYS A 59 -8.39 21.11 4.33
CA CYS A 59 -6.93 21.07 4.51
C CYS A 59 -6.48 19.75 5.14
N GLY A 60 -5.57 19.07 4.44
CA GLY A 60 -5.02 17.77 4.81
C GLY A 60 -5.96 16.59 4.58
N LEU A 61 -7.22 16.81 4.16
CA LEU A 61 -8.18 15.75 3.81
C LEU A 61 -8.29 15.53 2.30
N VAL A 62 -8.03 16.58 1.52
CA VAL A 62 -7.88 16.52 0.08
C VAL A 62 -6.40 16.67 -0.23
N LYS A 63 -5.81 15.70 -0.92
CA LYS A 63 -4.39 15.66 -1.27
C LYS A 63 -4.24 15.29 -2.73
N ASN A 64 -3.12 15.65 -3.33
CA ASN A 64 -2.82 15.28 -4.72
C ASN A 64 -1.65 14.30 -4.81
N LEU A 65 -1.71 13.39 -5.79
CA LEU A 65 -0.62 12.46 -6.12
C LEU A 65 0.63 13.20 -6.58
N ALA A 66 1.81 12.66 -6.26
CA ALA A 66 3.07 13.08 -6.86
C ALA A 66 3.20 12.60 -8.31
N LEU A 67 4.12 13.19 -9.07
CA LEU A 67 4.24 13.00 -10.53
C LEU A 67 4.55 11.55 -10.95
N THR A 68 5.36 10.84 -10.17
CA THR A 68 5.84 9.49 -10.50
C THR A 68 5.06 8.39 -9.78
N THR A 69 3.93 8.73 -9.17
CA THR A 69 3.16 7.77 -8.39
C THR A 69 2.42 6.78 -9.29
N HIS A 70 2.46 5.50 -8.91
CA HIS A 70 1.68 4.43 -9.53
C HIS A 70 0.77 3.78 -8.49
N VAL A 71 -0.52 3.62 -8.83
CA VAL A 71 -1.48 2.88 -8.01
C VAL A 71 -1.48 1.43 -8.49
N THR A 72 -1.18 0.49 -7.59
CA THR A 72 -1.13 -0.94 -7.92
C THR A 72 -2.51 -1.46 -8.35
N THR A 73 -2.53 -2.34 -9.34
CA THR A 73 -3.69 -3.14 -9.70
C THR A 73 -3.70 -4.46 -8.96
N ASP A 74 -4.85 -5.10 -8.90
CA ASP A 74 -4.99 -6.45 -8.34
C ASP A 74 -4.34 -7.49 -9.26
N ASP A 75 -3.80 -8.57 -8.68
CA ASP A 75 -3.15 -9.66 -9.40
C ASP A 75 -3.31 -10.99 -8.63
N GLU A 76 -3.15 -12.11 -9.31
CA GLU A 76 -3.36 -13.44 -8.73
C GLU A 76 -2.30 -13.78 -7.66
N GLU A 77 -2.76 -14.22 -6.49
CA GLU A 77 -1.87 -14.52 -5.36
C GLU A 77 -1.29 -15.95 -5.37
N GLU A 78 -1.95 -16.89 -6.07
CA GLU A 78 -1.60 -18.31 -6.08
C GLU A 78 -0.18 -18.59 -6.64
N PRO A 79 0.30 -17.93 -7.72
CA PRO A 79 1.68 -18.09 -8.18
C PRO A 79 2.71 -17.68 -7.11
N ILE A 80 2.44 -16.61 -6.37
CA ILE A 80 3.30 -16.13 -5.27
C ILE A 80 3.31 -17.13 -4.13
N ARG A 81 2.14 -17.67 -3.76
CA ARG A 81 2.02 -18.70 -2.73
C ARG A 81 2.83 -19.95 -3.06
N ARG A 82 2.69 -20.48 -4.27
CA ARG A 82 3.47 -21.66 -4.73
C ARG A 82 4.97 -21.38 -4.74
N LEU A 83 5.37 -20.19 -5.19
CA LEU A 83 6.77 -19.79 -5.18
C LEU A 83 7.34 -19.74 -3.75
N CYS A 84 6.60 -19.21 -2.79
CA CYS A 84 7.01 -19.20 -1.37
C CYS A 84 7.30 -20.64 -0.87
N PHE A 85 6.41 -21.60 -1.14
CA PHE A 85 6.64 -23.00 -0.77
C PHE A 85 7.86 -23.60 -1.49
N ASN A 86 8.01 -23.36 -2.79
CA ASN A 86 9.18 -23.81 -3.56
C ASN A 86 10.50 -23.21 -3.05
N LEU A 87 10.46 -22.03 -2.44
CA LEU A 87 11.62 -21.36 -1.85
C LEU A 87 11.91 -21.78 -0.40
N GLY A 88 11.11 -22.69 0.16
CA GLY A 88 11.36 -23.30 1.48
C GLY A 88 10.54 -22.71 2.61
N VAL A 89 9.41 -22.04 2.33
CA VAL A 89 8.41 -21.75 3.37
C VAL A 89 7.74 -23.07 3.76
N GLU A 90 7.73 -23.38 5.06
CA GLU A 90 7.06 -24.55 5.63
C GLU A 90 5.59 -24.20 5.91
N ASP A 91 4.64 -24.96 5.38
CA ASP A 91 3.19 -24.68 5.49
C ASP A 91 2.73 -24.67 6.95
N ILE A 92 1.99 -23.63 7.33
CA ILE A 92 1.41 -23.47 8.67
C ILE A 92 0.62 -24.69 9.14
N HIS A 93 -0.02 -25.44 8.24
CA HIS A 93 -0.79 -26.63 8.59
C HIS A 93 0.07 -27.84 8.99
N MET A 94 1.37 -27.80 8.67
CA MET A 94 2.33 -28.85 8.99
C MET A 94 3.16 -28.55 10.25
N LEU A 95 3.05 -27.33 10.78
CA LEU A 95 3.84 -26.85 11.91
C LEU A 95 3.12 -27.12 13.23
N CYS A 96 3.87 -27.49 14.26
CA CYS A 96 3.36 -27.49 15.63
C CYS A 96 3.60 -26.14 16.32
N ALA A 97 2.94 -25.91 17.47
CA ALA A 97 3.04 -24.65 18.20
C ALA A 97 4.50 -24.30 18.52
N ASP A 98 5.31 -25.30 18.86
CA ASP A 98 6.73 -25.12 19.19
C ASP A 98 7.52 -24.56 17.99
N ASP A 99 7.20 -24.97 16.76
CA ASP A 99 7.86 -24.49 15.54
C ASP A 99 7.62 -22.99 15.30
N LEU A 100 6.44 -22.49 15.67
CA LEU A 100 6.06 -21.07 15.52
C LEU A 100 6.81 -20.15 16.48
N TYR A 101 7.25 -20.67 17.62
CA TYR A 101 7.99 -19.93 18.65
C TYR A 101 9.49 -20.24 18.64
N THR A 102 9.99 -20.96 17.64
CA THR A 102 11.43 -21.19 17.51
C THR A 102 12.17 -19.87 17.31
N ASP A 103 13.32 -19.71 17.99
CA ASP A 103 14.19 -18.52 17.91
C ASP A 103 14.71 -18.20 16.49
N HIS A 104 14.49 -19.11 15.53
CA HIS A 104 14.99 -19.02 14.16
C HIS A 104 13.88 -19.15 13.10
N GLY A 105 12.60 -19.23 13.52
CA GLY A 105 11.45 -19.29 12.62
C GLY A 105 10.90 -17.89 12.35
N HIS A 106 10.87 -17.47 11.09
CA HIS A 106 10.25 -16.20 10.69
C HIS A 106 8.93 -16.45 9.99
N LEU A 107 7.85 -15.85 10.51
CA LEU A 107 6.52 -15.92 9.92
C LEU A 107 6.46 -15.20 8.57
N VAL A 108 5.88 -15.87 7.58
CA VAL A 108 5.64 -15.32 6.24
C VAL A 108 4.15 -15.10 6.07
N PHE A 109 3.79 -13.86 5.76
CA PHE A 109 2.41 -13.45 5.50
C PHE A 109 2.22 -13.14 4.02
N LEU A 110 1.10 -13.58 3.45
CA LEU A 110 0.63 -13.18 2.12
C LEU A 110 -0.75 -12.55 2.29
N ASN A 111 -0.87 -11.26 1.95
CA ASN A 111 -2.12 -10.50 2.02
C ASN A 111 -2.85 -10.57 3.39
N GLY A 112 -2.09 -10.73 4.48
CA GLY A 112 -2.61 -10.85 5.85
C GLY A 112 -2.84 -12.29 6.33
N LEU A 113 -2.74 -13.29 5.45
CA LEU A 113 -2.81 -14.71 5.81
C LEU A 113 -1.43 -15.24 6.17
N ILE A 114 -1.35 -16.02 7.25
CA ILE A 114 -0.13 -16.74 7.63
C ILE A 114 0.04 -17.89 6.65
N LEU A 115 1.07 -17.82 5.80
CA LEU A 115 1.42 -18.94 4.92
C LEU A 115 2.20 -20.01 5.69
N GLY A 116 3.06 -19.59 6.62
CA GLY A 116 3.93 -20.50 7.34
C GLY A 116 5.20 -19.84 7.85
N VAL A 117 6.24 -20.65 8.05
CA VAL A 117 7.51 -20.24 8.65
C VAL A 117 8.68 -20.46 7.68
N HIS A 118 9.67 -19.59 7.72
CA HIS A 118 10.91 -19.74 6.98
C HIS A 118 12.12 -19.51 7.88
N ARG A 119 13.14 -20.37 7.79
CA ARG A 119 14.35 -20.32 8.64
C ARG A 119 15.35 -19.22 8.24
N ASP A 120 15.50 -18.96 6.94
CA ASP A 120 16.37 -17.90 6.40
C ASP A 120 15.60 -16.86 5.55
N PRO A 121 14.98 -15.84 6.17
CA PRO A 121 14.20 -14.84 5.44
C PRO A 121 15.06 -13.99 4.50
N ARG A 122 16.38 -13.88 4.75
CA ARG A 122 17.27 -13.08 3.91
C ARG A 122 17.44 -13.72 2.54
N ARG A 123 17.59 -15.05 2.49
CA ARG A 123 17.63 -15.80 1.24
C ARG A 123 16.32 -15.70 0.48
N LEU A 124 15.18 -15.89 1.15
CA LEU A 124 13.85 -15.75 0.55
C LEU A 124 13.67 -14.37 -0.10
N LEU A 125 13.92 -13.29 0.66
CA LEU A 125 13.81 -11.91 0.17
C LEU A 125 14.76 -11.62 -0.99
N LYS A 126 15.98 -12.16 -0.98
CA LYS A 126 16.95 -11.97 -2.06
C LYS A 126 16.44 -12.56 -3.37
N ILE A 127 15.95 -13.81 -3.34
CA ILE A 127 15.46 -14.51 -4.52
C ILE A 127 14.17 -13.84 -5.05
N MET A 128 13.21 -13.53 -4.17
CA MET A 128 11.97 -12.82 -4.54
C MET A 128 12.27 -11.48 -5.24
N ARG A 129 13.21 -10.69 -4.71
CA ARG A 129 13.61 -9.42 -5.33
C ARG A 129 14.28 -9.61 -6.69
N GLN A 130 15.07 -10.68 -6.87
CA GLN A 130 15.71 -10.99 -8.14
C GLN A 130 14.67 -11.37 -9.20
N LEU A 131 13.71 -12.23 -8.86
CA LEU A 131 12.64 -12.65 -9.77
C LEU A 131 11.77 -11.46 -10.21
N ARG A 132 11.39 -10.58 -9.28
CA ARG A 132 10.66 -9.34 -9.60
C ARG A 132 11.46 -8.42 -10.53
N ARG A 133 12.76 -8.25 -10.29
CA ARG A 133 13.62 -7.41 -11.15
C ARG A 133 13.86 -8.01 -12.53
N ALA A 134 13.73 -9.33 -12.66
CA ALA A 134 13.79 -10.04 -13.94
C ALA A 134 12.45 -10.07 -14.68
N GLY A 135 11.35 -9.59 -14.07
CA GLY A 135 10.02 -9.59 -14.67
C GLY A 135 9.34 -10.96 -14.67
N HIS A 136 9.75 -11.86 -13.77
CA HIS A 136 9.07 -13.15 -13.56
C HIS A 136 7.98 -13.09 -12.48
N LEU A 137 7.90 -11.95 -11.79
CA LEU A 137 6.89 -11.56 -10.81
C LEU A 137 6.42 -10.15 -11.13
#